data_AF-A0A537R702-F1
#
_entry.id   AF-A0A537R702-F1
#
_cell.length_a   1.000
_cell.length_b   1.000
_cell.length_c   1.000
_cell.angle_alpha   90.00
_cell.angle_beta   90.00
_cell.angle_gamma   90.00
#
_symmetry.space_group_name_H-M   'P 1'
#
loop_
_entity.id
_entity.type
_entity.pdbx_description
1 polymer ?
#
loop_
_entity_poly.entity_id
_entity_poly.type
_entity_poly.pdbx_seq_one_letter_code
_entity_poly.pdbx_strand_id
1 'polypeptide(L)'
;MKLATVIAAICLVPPPAVAQNDAPAVAPDEGPPPEPAYKPPPRGAPGGRVGGASRGTVKATVPLPTIDLLAPDGHTGLTTSATPTLYFFVSQPVAWPTQFTISTATQPKPILEVNIPASRDAGVYSIRTADFPVRLESGVLYTWSVSVILNPKARSRDIVASASLLRTAAEPSIEATLRAAPPNRRAALLAQAGLWYDAVAAAAEGAAFDRHAILDELMNEVGLVEPARYDRQSAVASRAR
;
A
#
# COMPACT_ATOMS: atom_id res chain seq x y z
N MET A 1 57.15 59.81 -43.28
CA MET A 1 56.27 58.62 -43.35
C MET A 1 55.67 58.39 -41.96
N LYS A 2 54.38 58.63 -41.78
CA LYS A 2 53.50 57.99 -40.78
C LYS A 2 52.06 58.48 -41.03
N LEU A 3 51.27 57.61 -41.65
CA LEU A 3 49.83 57.78 -41.88
C LEU A 3 49.09 57.68 -40.54
N ALA A 4 48.11 58.56 -40.35
CA ALA A 4 47.11 58.45 -39.29
C ALA A 4 45.90 57.69 -39.85
N THR A 5 45.62 56.52 -39.28
CA THR A 5 44.48 55.67 -39.62
C THR A 5 43.27 56.09 -38.81
N VAL A 6 42.19 56.43 -39.49
CA VAL A 6 40.85 56.71 -38.94
C VAL A 6 40.13 55.38 -38.72
N ILE A 7 39.65 55.13 -37.49
CA ILE A 7 38.81 53.97 -37.16
C ILE A 7 37.35 54.45 -37.12
N ALA A 8 36.55 53.99 -38.08
CA ALA A 8 35.11 54.17 -38.10
C ALA A 8 34.44 53.13 -37.20
N ALA A 9 33.69 53.59 -36.20
CA ALA A 9 32.88 52.75 -35.33
C ALA A 9 31.58 52.36 -36.05
N ILE A 10 31.39 51.05 -36.28
CA ILE A 10 30.17 50.47 -36.83
C ILE A 10 29.23 50.20 -35.64
N CYS A 11 28.12 50.93 -35.55
CA CYS A 11 27.05 50.67 -34.59
C CYS A 11 26.27 49.41 -35.02
N LEU A 12 26.43 48.31 -34.28
CA LEU A 12 25.66 47.09 -34.44
C LEU A 12 24.31 47.23 -33.71
N VAL A 13 23.20 47.26 -34.45
CA VAL A 13 21.84 47.27 -33.89
C VAL A 13 21.44 45.83 -33.53
N PRO A 14 20.98 45.54 -32.30
CA PRO A 14 20.51 44.20 -31.95
C PRO A 14 19.13 43.91 -32.57
N PRO A 15 18.83 42.66 -32.97
CA PRO A 15 17.52 42.28 -33.49
C PRO A 15 16.44 42.31 -32.39
N PRO A 16 15.16 42.52 -32.76
CA PRO A 16 14.06 42.52 -31.80
C PRO A 16 13.88 41.13 -31.17
N ALA A 17 13.78 41.09 -29.84
CA ALA A 17 13.49 39.88 -29.09
C ALA A 17 12.09 39.36 -29.44
N VAL A 18 12.02 38.11 -29.89
CA VAL A 18 10.76 37.39 -30.08
C VAL A 18 10.17 37.10 -28.70
N ALA A 19 9.02 37.72 -28.40
CA ALA A 19 8.26 37.45 -27.19
C ALA A 19 7.81 35.98 -27.20
N GLN A 20 8.32 35.19 -26.26
CA GLN A 20 7.79 33.86 -25.97
C GLN A 20 6.40 34.04 -25.33
N ASN A 21 5.37 33.49 -25.98
CA ASN A 21 4.04 33.34 -25.39
C ASN A 21 4.17 32.40 -24.18
N ASP A 22 4.21 32.96 -22.98
CA ASP A 22 3.95 32.23 -21.74
C ASP A 22 2.47 31.85 -21.73
N ALA A 23 2.17 30.64 -22.23
CA ALA A 23 0.90 29.99 -21.93
C ALA A 23 0.83 29.80 -20.39
N PRO A 24 -0.29 30.12 -19.74
CA PRO A 24 -0.40 29.98 -18.30
C PRO A 24 -0.25 28.51 -17.90
N ALA A 25 0.65 28.26 -16.94
CA ALA A 25 0.77 26.98 -16.27
C ALA A 25 -0.61 26.58 -15.73
N VAL A 26 -1.09 25.41 -16.15
CA VAL A 26 -2.34 24.81 -15.64
C VAL A 26 -2.20 24.68 -14.13
N ALA A 27 -3.04 25.41 -13.38
CA ALA A 27 -3.12 25.30 -11.93
C ALA A 27 -3.38 23.82 -11.54
N PRO A 28 -2.79 23.31 -10.45
CA PRO A 28 -3.14 22.00 -9.95
C PRO A 28 -4.63 22.01 -9.63
N ASP A 29 -5.36 21.09 -10.24
CA ASP A 29 -6.77 20.83 -9.98
C ASP A 29 -7.01 20.66 -8.46
N GLU A 30 -7.61 21.67 -7.82
CA GLU A 30 -8.01 21.72 -6.40
C GLU A 30 -9.37 21.05 -6.15
N GLY A 31 -9.85 20.22 -7.08
CA GLY A 31 -11.04 19.40 -6.86
C GLY A 31 -10.85 18.39 -5.71
N PRO A 32 -11.96 17.85 -5.16
CA PRO A 32 -11.92 16.79 -4.14
C PRO A 32 -10.94 15.67 -4.55
N PRO A 33 -10.27 15.00 -3.60
CA PRO A 33 -9.41 13.88 -3.94
C PRO A 33 -10.22 12.87 -4.78
N PRO A 34 -9.70 12.41 -5.93
CA PRO A 34 -10.39 11.41 -6.72
C PRO A 34 -10.54 10.13 -5.88
N GLU A 35 -11.72 9.52 -5.93
CA GLU A 35 -11.96 8.24 -5.26
C GLU A 35 -10.98 7.19 -5.78
N PRO A 36 -10.41 6.34 -4.90
CA PRO A 36 -9.54 5.27 -5.34
C PRO A 36 -10.37 4.27 -6.14
N ALA A 37 -10.08 4.14 -7.43
CA ALA A 37 -10.67 3.12 -8.30
C ALA A 37 -9.60 2.07 -8.62
N TYR A 38 -9.55 0.98 -7.85
CA TYR A 38 -8.53 -0.04 -8.03
C TYR A 38 -8.67 -0.74 -9.37
N LYS A 39 -7.57 -0.79 -10.14
CA LYS A 39 -7.51 -1.50 -11.42
C LYS A 39 -6.58 -2.70 -11.28
N PRO A 40 -7.13 -3.92 -11.14
CA PRO A 40 -6.30 -5.13 -11.12
C PRO A 40 -5.43 -5.20 -12.39
N PRO A 41 -4.15 -5.59 -12.27
CA PRO A 41 -3.32 -5.83 -13.44
C PRO A 41 -3.93 -6.96 -14.31
N PRO A 42 -3.75 -6.93 -15.65
CA PRO A 42 -4.23 -7.99 -16.51
C PRO A 42 -3.57 -9.33 -16.11
N ARG A 43 -4.36 -10.21 -15.48
CA ARG A 43 -4.05 -11.59 -15.03
C ARG A 43 -2.55 -11.86 -14.77
N GLY A 44 -2.11 -11.64 -13.53
CA GLY A 44 -0.98 -12.39 -12.97
C GLY A 44 -1.39 -13.83 -12.61
N ALA A 45 -0.41 -14.69 -12.31
CA ALA A 45 -0.62 -16.09 -11.91
C ALA A 45 -1.73 -16.25 -10.85
N PRO A 46 -2.46 -17.37 -10.81
CA PRO A 46 -3.48 -17.63 -9.79
C PRO A 46 -2.89 -17.40 -8.40
N GLY A 47 -3.53 -16.52 -7.64
CA GLY A 47 -3.14 -16.07 -6.30
C GLY A 47 -4.29 -15.28 -5.72
N GLY A 48 -4.39 -15.16 -4.40
CA GLY A 48 -5.54 -14.50 -3.78
C GLY A 48 -5.41 -14.43 -2.26
N ARG A 49 -6.36 -13.74 -1.63
CA ARG A 49 -6.50 -13.68 -0.19
C ARG A 49 -7.24 -14.91 0.33
N VAL A 50 -6.76 -15.45 1.44
CA VAL A 50 -7.48 -16.44 2.26
C VAL A 50 -7.66 -15.83 3.65
N GLY A 51 -8.93 -15.63 4.04
CA GLY A 51 -9.30 -15.17 5.38
C GLY A 51 -8.97 -16.22 6.44
N GLY A 52 -8.57 -15.76 7.61
CA GLY A 52 -8.20 -16.61 8.73
C GLY A 52 -9.38 -16.84 9.69
N ALA A 53 -9.84 -18.10 9.75
CA ALA A 53 -10.68 -18.63 10.81
C ALA A 53 -10.15 -20.01 11.24
N SER A 54 -10.36 -20.43 12.49
CA SER A 54 -9.86 -21.73 12.97
C SER A 54 -10.52 -22.89 12.21
N ARG A 55 -9.72 -23.84 11.71
CA ARG A 55 -10.25 -25.08 11.11
C ARG A 55 -10.57 -26.10 12.21
N GLY A 56 -11.84 -26.49 12.32
CA GLY A 56 -12.35 -27.48 13.28
C GLY A 56 -13.08 -26.87 14.48
N THR A 57 -13.85 -27.70 15.21
CA THR A 57 -14.55 -27.29 16.43
C THR A 57 -13.56 -27.08 17.57
N VAL A 58 -12.99 -25.89 17.67
CA VAL A 58 -12.40 -25.43 18.93
C VAL A 58 -13.57 -25.17 19.87
N LYS A 59 -13.76 -25.99 20.90
CA LYS A 59 -14.60 -25.63 22.06
C LYS A 59 -13.88 -24.51 22.83
N ALA A 60 -13.83 -23.33 22.24
CA ALA A 60 -13.34 -22.15 22.93
C ALA A 60 -14.48 -21.62 23.80
N THR A 61 -14.19 -21.41 25.07
CA THR A 61 -15.12 -20.77 26.03
C THR A 61 -15.34 -19.30 25.72
N VAL A 62 -14.53 -18.73 24.82
CA VAL A 62 -14.53 -17.34 24.35
C VAL A 62 -14.57 -17.38 22.81
N PRO A 63 -15.31 -16.47 22.14
CA PRO A 63 -15.25 -16.35 20.68
C PRO A 63 -13.80 -16.25 20.19
N LEU A 64 -13.48 -16.88 19.07
CA LEU A 64 -12.14 -16.78 18.47
C LEU A 64 -12.06 -15.57 17.53
N PRO A 65 -10.88 -14.89 17.45
CA PRO A 65 -10.71 -13.81 16.51
C PRO A 65 -10.74 -14.31 15.07
N THR A 66 -11.19 -13.45 14.18
CA THR A 66 -10.98 -13.57 12.73
C THR A 66 -9.87 -12.62 12.31
N ILE A 67 -9.12 -13.01 11.28
CA ILE A 67 -8.02 -12.21 10.72
C ILE A 67 -8.26 -12.08 9.22
N ASP A 68 -8.26 -10.83 8.74
CA ASP A 68 -8.36 -10.53 7.32
C ASP A 68 -7.16 -9.69 6.88
N LEU A 69 -6.46 -10.15 5.85
CA LEU A 69 -5.37 -9.37 5.27
C LEU A 69 -5.95 -8.31 4.34
N LEU A 70 -5.47 -7.06 4.42
CA LEU A 70 -5.82 -6.01 3.47
C LEU A 70 -5.06 -6.26 2.14
N ALA A 71 -5.48 -7.32 1.47
CA ALA A 71 -4.97 -7.82 0.20
C ALA A 71 -6.13 -8.05 -0.75
N PRO A 72 -5.92 -8.06 -2.08
CA PRO A 72 -7.00 -8.28 -3.03
C PRO A 72 -7.58 -9.69 -2.95
N ASP A 73 -8.87 -9.81 -3.28
CA ASP A 73 -9.52 -11.11 -3.42
C ASP A 73 -9.35 -11.65 -4.85
N GLY A 74 -9.11 -12.96 -4.99
CA GLY A 74 -9.03 -13.65 -6.28
C GLY A 74 -7.85 -13.30 -7.20
N HIS A 75 -6.96 -12.38 -6.83
CA HIS A 75 -5.71 -12.14 -7.58
C HIS A 75 -4.54 -11.71 -6.69
N THR A 76 -3.34 -11.67 -7.28
CA THR A 76 -2.12 -11.22 -6.61
C THR A 76 -2.10 -9.71 -6.43
N GLY A 77 -1.78 -9.23 -5.22
CA GLY A 77 -1.53 -7.80 -4.98
C GLY A 77 -0.10 -7.41 -5.37
N LEU A 78 0.06 -6.18 -5.88
CA LEU A 78 1.34 -5.67 -6.36
C LEU A 78 1.93 -4.62 -5.40
N THR A 79 3.26 -4.56 -5.35
CA THR A 79 4.04 -3.47 -4.75
C THR A 79 5.27 -3.17 -5.59
N THR A 80 5.74 -1.93 -5.57
CA THR A 80 7.06 -1.53 -6.07
C THR A 80 8.13 -1.55 -4.97
N SER A 81 7.70 -1.45 -3.70
CA SER A 81 8.57 -1.36 -2.55
C SER A 81 9.32 -2.68 -2.27
N ALA A 82 10.62 -2.56 -1.99
CA ALA A 82 11.42 -3.68 -1.51
C ALA A 82 11.13 -4.02 -0.04
N THR A 83 10.50 -3.09 0.69
CA THR A 83 10.13 -3.22 2.11
C THR A 83 8.73 -2.64 2.31
N PRO A 84 7.67 -3.31 1.79
CA PRO A 84 6.31 -2.78 1.87
C PRO A 84 5.82 -2.72 3.32
N THR A 85 4.86 -1.82 3.57
CA THR A 85 4.04 -1.89 4.79
C THR A 85 2.78 -2.67 4.46
N LEU A 86 2.54 -3.76 5.19
CA LEU A 86 1.39 -4.64 5.00
C LEU A 86 0.37 -4.39 6.11
N TYR A 87 -0.92 -4.51 5.78
CA TYR A 87 -2.00 -4.21 6.72
C TYR A 87 -2.92 -5.41 6.89
N PHE A 88 -3.39 -5.63 8.11
CA PHE A 88 -4.35 -6.69 8.44
C PHE A 88 -5.36 -6.20 9.46
N PHE A 89 -6.56 -6.77 9.42
CA PHE A 89 -7.64 -6.53 10.37
C PHE A 89 -7.75 -7.70 11.34
N VAL A 90 -8.11 -7.38 12.59
CA VAL A 90 -8.57 -8.34 13.58
C VAL A 90 -9.93 -7.92 14.14
N SER A 91 -10.84 -8.88 14.28
CA SER A 91 -12.22 -8.59 14.74
C SER A 91 -12.36 -8.37 16.24
N GLN A 92 -11.36 -8.76 17.03
CA GLN A 92 -11.37 -8.67 18.49
C GLN A 92 -9.93 -8.82 19.05
N PRO A 93 -9.70 -8.45 20.32
CA PRO A 93 -8.42 -8.65 20.98
C PRO A 93 -7.89 -10.08 20.85
N VAL A 94 -6.60 -10.20 20.56
CA VAL A 94 -5.87 -11.46 20.45
C VAL A 94 -5.00 -11.63 21.69
N ALA A 95 -5.28 -12.65 22.50
CA ALA A 95 -4.49 -12.96 23.70
C ALA A 95 -3.35 -13.96 23.44
N TRP A 96 -3.29 -14.52 22.24
CA TRP A 96 -2.34 -15.57 21.86
C TRP A 96 -1.13 -15.01 21.11
N PRO A 97 0.01 -15.74 21.06
CA PRO A 97 1.14 -15.36 20.23
C PRO A 97 0.73 -15.22 18.76
N THR A 98 1.13 -14.11 18.16
CA THR A 98 0.91 -13.83 16.74
C THR A 98 2.22 -13.89 15.98
N GLN A 99 2.21 -14.55 14.82
CA GLN A 99 3.36 -14.77 13.97
C GLN A 99 3.12 -14.18 12.59
N PHE A 100 4.13 -13.50 12.06
CA PHE A 100 4.18 -13.00 10.70
C PHE A 100 5.19 -13.81 9.89
N THR A 101 4.80 -14.25 8.69
CA THR A 101 5.71 -14.95 7.79
C THR A 101 5.68 -14.38 6.38
N ILE A 102 6.81 -14.49 5.69
CA ILE A 102 6.92 -14.30 4.24
C ILE A 102 7.62 -15.54 3.68
N SER A 103 7.04 -16.16 2.67
CA SER A 103 7.57 -17.34 1.99
C SER A 103 7.58 -17.17 0.48
N THR A 104 8.36 -18.01 -0.20
CA THR A 104 8.40 -18.13 -1.65
C THR A 104 8.14 -19.58 -2.04
N ALA A 105 7.63 -19.83 -3.24
CA ALA A 105 7.49 -21.20 -3.74
C ALA A 105 8.85 -21.90 -4.00
N THR A 106 9.92 -21.12 -4.12
CA THR A 106 11.27 -21.62 -4.43
C THR A 106 12.00 -22.17 -3.21
N GLN A 107 11.54 -21.88 -1.99
CA GLN A 107 12.21 -22.27 -0.75
C GLN A 107 11.27 -23.06 0.16
N PRO A 108 11.73 -24.15 0.77
CA PRO A 108 10.90 -24.96 1.66
C PRO A 108 10.61 -24.29 3.00
N LYS A 109 11.42 -23.31 3.40
CA LYS A 109 11.26 -22.52 4.64
C LYS A 109 10.86 -21.09 4.30
N PRO A 110 10.10 -20.41 5.17
CA PRO A 110 9.86 -18.98 5.03
C PRO A 110 11.17 -18.19 4.98
N ILE A 111 11.21 -17.16 4.15
CA ILE A 111 12.32 -16.21 4.09
C ILE A 111 12.31 -15.24 5.28
N LEU A 112 11.13 -15.09 5.91
CA LEU A 112 10.95 -14.38 7.17
C LEU A 112 9.93 -15.13 8.01
N GLU A 113 10.24 -15.32 9.28
CA GLU A 113 9.32 -15.85 10.29
C GLU A 113 9.63 -15.16 11.63
N VAL A 114 8.70 -14.34 12.11
CA VAL A 114 8.89 -13.52 13.32
C VAL A 114 7.62 -13.47 14.15
N ASN A 115 7.78 -13.34 15.47
CA ASN A 115 6.66 -13.02 16.34
C ASN A 115 6.39 -11.52 16.29
N ILE A 116 5.12 -11.15 16.20
CA ILE A 116 4.68 -9.76 16.24
C ILE A 116 3.84 -9.51 17.50
N PRO A 117 3.77 -8.26 17.99
CA PRO A 117 2.93 -7.93 19.14
C PRO A 117 1.49 -8.38 18.94
N ALA A 118 0.88 -8.90 20.00
CA ALA A 118 -0.51 -9.29 19.96
C ALA A 118 -1.42 -8.06 19.82
N SER A 119 -2.44 -8.17 18.97
CA SER A 119 -3.42 -7.11 18.74
C SER A 119 -4.33 -6.96 19.95
N ARG A 120 -4.21 -5.84 20.67
CA ARG A 120 -4.91 -5.63 21.95
C ARG A 120 -6.38 -5.24 21.80
N ASP A 121 -6.72 -4.70 20.64
CA ASP A 121 -8.06 -4.21 20.30
C ASP A 121 -8.46 -4.70 18.90
N ALA A 122 -9.77 -4.70 18.62
CA ALA A 122 -10.25 -4.88 17.25
C ALA A 122 -9.82 -3.68 16.38
N GLY A 123 -9.44 -3.95 15.12
CA GLY A 123 -9.05 -2.90 14.19
C GLY A 123 -7.99 -3.31 13.18
N VAL A 124 -7.49 -2.31 12.45
CA VAL A 124 -6.45 -2.45 11.42
C VAL A 124 -5.08 -2.22 12.03
N TYR A 125 -4.15 -3.13 11.74
CA TYR A 125 -2.77 -3.14 12.20
C TYR A 125 -1.81 -3.11 11.01
N SER A 126 -0.67 -2.45 11.20
CA SER A 126 0.40 -2.35 10.20
C SER A 126 1.61 -3.22 10.56
N ILE A 127 2.21 -3.84 9.55
CA ILE A 127 3.49 -4.54 9.62
C ILE A 127 4.45 -3.85 8.67
N ARG A 128 5.41 -3.10 9.20
CA ARG A 128 6.48 -2.51 8.39
C ARG A 128 7.56 -3.56 8.18
N THR A 129 7.70 -4.08 6.96
CA THR A 129 8.71 -5.14 6.74
C THR A 129 10.14 -4.61 6.86
N ALA A 130 10.33 -3.30 6.79
CA ALA A 130 11.61 -2.63 7.02
C ALA A 130 12.15 -2.82 8.46
N ASP A 131 11.28 -3.17 9.42
CA ASP A 131 11.68 -3.43 10.81
C ASP A 131 12.29 -4.85 10.98
N PHE A 132 12.35 -5.65 9.92
CA PHE A 132 12.85 -7.02 9.91
C PHE A 132 13.98 -7.21 8.90
N PRO A 133 14.83 -8.24 9.03
CA PRO A 133 15.91 -8.51 8.09
C PRO A 133 15.39 -9.17 6.79
N VAL A 134 14.45 -8.53 6.11
CA VAL A 134 13.88 -8.99 4.84
C VAL A 134 13.89 -7.86 3.82
N ARG A 135 14.19 -8.20 2.57
CA ARG A 135 14.06 -7.30 1.43
C ARG A 135 13.56 -8.09 0.24
N LEU A 136 12.45 -7.65 -0.33
CA LEU A 136 11.80 -8.34 -1.45
C LEU A 136 12.53 -8.05 -2.75
N GLU A 137 12.67 -9.07 -3.57
CA GLU A 137 13.28 -9.00 -4.90
C GLU A 137 12.22 -8.70 -5.95
N SER A 138 12.59 -7.93 -6.97
CA SER A 138 11.67 -7.58 -8.05
C SER A 138 11.43 -8.80 -8.95
N GLY A 139 10.18 -8.98 -9.39
CA GLY A 139 9.74 -10.12 -10.20
C GLY A 139 9.46 -11.40 -9.40
N VAL A 140 9.56 -11.36 -8.07
CA VAL A 140 9.34 -12.54 -7.22
C VAL A 140 7.96 -12.52 -6.58
N LEU A 141 7.24 -13.64 -6.73
CA LEU A 141 5.97 -13.89 -6.07
C LEU A 141 6.19 -14.46 -4.67
N TYR A 142 5.68 -13.73 -3.69
CA TYR A 142 5.69 -14.09 -2.28
C TYR A 142 4.30 -14.46 -1.79
N THR A 143 4.24 -15.29 -0.75
CA THR A 143 3.06 -15.42 0.10
C THR A 143 3.40 -14.86 1.47
N TRP A 144 2.57 -13.96 1.97
CA TRP A 144 2.70 -13.46 3.33
C TRP A 144 1.50 -13.93 4.16
N SER A 145 1.72 -14.14 5.45
CA SER A 145 0.67 -14.60 6.35
C SER A 145 0.77 -14.01 7.74
N VAL A 146 -0.37 -13.90 8.40
CA VAL A 146 -0.50 -13.62 9.82
C VAL A 146 -1.19 -14.80 10.47
N SER A 147 -0.56 -15.36 11.49
CA SER A 147 -1.02 -16.55 12.20
C SER A 147 -1.19 -16.28 13.69
N VAL A 148 -2.30 -16.72 14.26
CA VAL A 148 -2.53 -16.72 15.72
C VAL A 148 -2.41 -18.15 16.24
N ILE A 149 -1.43 -18.34 17.12
CA ILE A 149 -0.99 -19.65 17.60
C ILE A 149 -1.84 -20.05 18.80
N LEU A 150 -2.92 -20.79 18.56
CA LEU A 150 -3.85 -21.20 19.62
C LEU A 150 -3.24 -22.26 20.53
N ASN A 151 -2.42 -23.16 19.96
CA ASN A 151 -1.71 -24.19 20.70
C ASN A 151 -0.34 -24.46 20.05
N PRO A 152 0.78 -24.11 20.71
CA PRO A 152 2.12 -24.38 20.17
C PRO A 152 2.40 -25.84 19.86
N LYS A 153 1.72 -26.79 20.54
CA LYS A 153 1.85 -28.24 20.31
C LYS A 153 0.91 -28.77 19.22
N ALA A 154 -0.03 -27.95 18.72
CA ALA A 154 -1.03 -28.35 17.74
C ALA A 154 -1.36 -27.20 16.76
N ARG A 155 -0.37 -26.82 15.94
CA ARG A 155 -0.43 -25.71 14.97
C ARG A 155 -1.51 -25.86 13.89
N SER A 156 -2.05 -27.07 13.68
CA SER A 156 -3.13 -27.31 12.72
C SER A 156 -4.45 -26.61 13.05
N ARG A 157 -4.59 -26.10 14.28
CA ARG A 157 -5.75 -25.34 14.75
C ARG A 157 -5.54 -23.84 14.72
N ASP A 158 -4.37 -23.37 14.30
CA ASP A 158 -4.09 -21.93 14.24
C ASP A 158 -5.08 -21.22 13.32
N ILE A 159 -5.34 -19.97 13.65
CA ILE A 159 -6.02 -19.05 12.76
C ILE A 159 -4.94 -18.49 11.86
N VAL A 160 -5.03 -18.75 10.55
CA VAL A 160 -4.03 -18.32 9.57
C VAL A 160 -4.73 -17.60 8.44
N ALA A 161 -4.37 -16.34 8.22
CA ALA A 161 -4.74 -15.58 7.03
C ALA A 161 -3.51 -15.42 6.14
N SER A 162 -3.67 -15.57 4.82
CA SER A 162 -2.55 -15.51 3.87
C SER A 162 -2.94 -14.83 2.57
N ALA A 163 -1.99 -14.14 1.93
CA ALA A 163 -2.22 -13.49 0.65
C ALA A 163 -0.96 -13.47 -0.23
N SER A 164 -1.18 -13.38 -1.54
CA SER A 164 -0.12 -13.26 -2.54
C SER A 164 0.37 -11.82 -2.67
N LEU A 165 1.69 -11.67 -2.81
CA LEU A 165 2.40 -10.40 -2.94
C LEU A 165 3.46 -10.52 -4.03
N LEU A 166 3.32 -9.75 -5.11
CA LEU A 166 4.34 -9.67 -6.15
C LEU A 166 5.01 -8.30 -6.10
N ARG A 167 6.34 -8.29 -5.94
CA ARG A 167 7.11 -7.07 -6.11
C ARG A 167 7.41 -6.88 -7.60
N THR A 168 7.01 -5.74 -8.16
CA THR A 168 7.33 -5.35 -9.53
C THR A 168 8.36 -4.22 -9.55
N ALA A 169 8.96 -3.98 -10.72
CA ALA A 169 9.76 -2.79 -10.94
C ALA A 169 8.85 -1.54 -10.94
N ALA A 170 9.37 -0.42 -10.44
CA ALA A 170 8.68 0.84 -10.53
C ALA A 170 8.74 1.38 -11.96
N GLU A 171 7.58 1.76 -12.51
CA GLU A 171 7.49 2.44 -13.79
C GLU A 171 7.90 3.91 -13.64
N PRO A 172 8.87 4.43 -14.42
CA PRO A 172 9.35 5.80 -14.29
C PRO A 172 8.24 6.86 -14.42
N SER A 173 7.21 6.56 -15.22
CA SER A 173 6.03 7.41 -15.39
C SER A 173 5.25 7.55 -14.08
N ILE A 174 4.99 6.45 -13.37
CA ILE A 174 4.30 6.44 -12.08
C ILE A 174 5.12 7.18 -11.03
N GLU A 175 6.43 6.97 -10.97
CA GLU A 175 7.30 7.70 -10.03
C GLU A 175 7.28 9.23 -10.28
N ALA A 176 7.26 9.65 -11.54
CA ALA A 176 7.15 11.06 -11.89
C ALA A 176 5.79 11.63 -11.47
N THR A 177 4.69 10.90 -11.74
CA THR A 177 3.34 11.31 -11.33
C THR A 177 3.21 11.42 -9.81
N LEU A 178 3.74 10.45 -9.04
CA LEU A 178 3.68 10.46 -7.57
C LEU A 178 4.51 11.58 -6.94
N ARG A 179 5.64 11.96 -7.55
CA ARG A 179 6.46 13.10 -7.12
C ARG A 179 5.74 14.44 -7.30
N ALA A 180 4.98 14.58 -8.39
CA ALA A 180 4.21 15.79 -8.66
C ALA A 180 2.86 15.84 -7.91
N ALA A 181 2.34 14.69 -7.48
CA ALA A 181 1.03 14.60 -6.85
C ALA A 181 1.05 15.00 -5.35
N PRO A 182 0.01 15.73 -4.88
CA PRO A 182 -0.17 15.99 -3.47
C PRO A 182 -0.48 14.67 -2.71
N PRO A 183 -0.16 14.58 -1.40
CA PRO A 183 -0.29 13.33 -0.63
C PRO A 183 -1.67 12.67 -0.71
N ASN A 184 -2.75 13.46 -0.66
CA ASN A 184 -4.13 12.99 -0.73
C ASN A 184 -4.51 12.34 -2.07
N ARG A 185 -3.76 12.55 -3.16
CA ARG A 185 -4.00 11.92 -4.47
C ARG A 185 -3.19 10.65 -4.69
N ARG A 186 -2.17 10.37 -3.87
CA ARG A 186 -1.23 9.27 -4.11
C ARG A 186 -1.90 7.90 -4.04
N ALA A 187 -2.79 7.68 -3.08
CA ALA A 187 -3.51 6.41 -2.92
C ALA A 187 -4.32 6.06 -4.18
N ALA A 188 -5.09 7.01 -4.70
CA ALA A 188 -5.87 6.81 -5.91
C ALA A 188 -5.01 6.54 -7.15
N LEU A 189 -3.89 7.26 -7.31
CA LEU A 189 -2.95 7.04 -8.42
C LEU A 189 -2.32 5.64 -8.36
N LEU A 190 -1.91 5.18 -7.18
CA LEU A 190 -1.35 3.84 -6.97
C LEU A 190 -2.40 2.76 -7.21
N ALA A 191 -3.64 2.96 -6.75
CA ALA A 191 -4.75 2.04 -6.97
C ALA A 191 -5.07 1.90 -8.47
N GLN A 192 -5.12 3.01 -9.20
CA GLN A 192 -5.33 3.01 -10.65
C GLN A 192 -4.17 2.38 -11.43
N ALA A 193 -2.96 2.40 -10.87
CA ALA A 193 -1.80 1.70 -11.40
C ALA A 193 -1.74 0.21 -11.02
N GLY A 194 -2.71 -0.30 -10.24
CA GLY A 194 -2.77 -1.68 -9.78
C GLY A 194 -1.81 -2.02 -8.62
N LEU A 195 -1.10 -1.02 -8.09
CA LEU A 195 -0.13 -1.14 -6.99
C LEU A 195 -0.84 -1.19 -5.63
N TRP A 196 -1.61 -2.25 -5.41
CA TRP A 196 -2.50 -2.41 -4.26
C TRP A 196 -1.84 -2.11 -2.91
N TYR A 197 -0.71 -2.76 -2.59
CA TYR A 197 -0.10 -2.60 -1.26
C TYR A 197 0.48 -1.20 -1.05
N ASP A 198 0.96 -0.58 -2.13
CA ASP A 198 1.44 0.80 -2.09
C ASP A 198 0.26 1.77 -1.91
N ALA A 199 -0.89 1.50 -2.56
CA ALA A 199 -2.10 2.30 -2.44
C ALA A 199 -2.68 2.26 -1.03
N VAL A 200 -2.78 1.07 -0.42
CA VAL A 200 -3.23 0.90 0.97
C VAL A 200 -2.28 1.61 1.94
N ALA A 201 -0.97 1.51 1.73
CA ALA A 201 0.00 2.23 2.56
C ALA A 201 -0.14 3.76 2.45
N ALA A 202 -0.28 4.28 1.23
CA ALA A 202 -0.50 5.70 1.01
C ALA A 202 -1.82 6.20 1.63
N ALA A 203 -2.88 5.40 1.58
CA ALA A 203 -4.16 5.71 2.23
C ALA A 203 -4.01 5.75 3.76
N ALA A 204 -3.33 4.77 4.33
CA ALA A 204 -3.09 4.67 5.76
C ALA A 204 -2.18 5.76 6.31
N GLU A 205 -1.29 6.34 5.50
CA GLU A 205 -0.43 7.47 5.88
C GLU A 205 -1.13 8.84 5.75
N GLY A 206 -2.28 8.89 5.07
CA GLY A 206 -3.08 10.11 4.91
C GLY A 206 -3.62 10.69 6.22
N ALA A 207 -4.13 11.93 6.13
CA ALA A 207 -4.83 12.59 7.23
C ALA A 207 -6.01 11.73 7.70
N ALA A 208 -6.31 11.73 9.01
CA ALA A 208 -7.22 10.74 9.61
C ALA A 208 -8.61 10.67 8.94
N PHE A 209 -9.19 11.80 8.51
CA PHE A 209 -10.47 11.80 7.81
C PHE A 209 -10.37 11.13 6.43
N ASP A 210 -9.40 11.57 5.62
CA ASP A 210 -9.17 11.05 4.28
C ASP A 210 -8.76 9.57 4.32
N ARG A 211 -7.98 9.18 5.33
CA ARG A 211 -7.57 7.79 5.60
C ARG A 211 -8.77 6.87 5.68
N HIS A 212 -9.71 7.13 6.58
CA HIS A 212 -10.83 6.23 6.82
C HIS A 212 -11.74 6.12 5.59
N ALA A 213 -11.98 7.23 4.89
CA ALA A 213 -12.77 7.23 3.67
C ALA A 213 -12.10 6.43 2.54
N ILE A 214 -10.80 6.65 2.29
CA ILE A 214 -10.07 5.98 1.21
C ILE A 214 -9.88 4.49 1.53
N LEU A 215 -9.59 4.14 2.78
CA LEU A 215 -9.44 2.76 3.22
C LEU A 215 -10.76 1.99 3.15
N ASP A 216 -11.88 2.60 3.55
CA ASP A 216 -13.23 2.03 3.40
C ASP A 216 -13.51 1.67 1.94
N GLU A 217 -13.27 2.61 1.01
CA GLU A 217 -13.50 2.38 -0.42
C GLU A 217 -12.63 1.23 -0.96
N LEU A 218 -11.31 1.30 -0.75
CA LEU A 218 -10.39 0.23 -1.18
C LEU A 218 -10.82 -1.13 -0.62
N MET A 219 -11.13 -1.22 0.67
CA MET A 219 -11.54 -2.47 1.29
C MET A 219 -12.83 -3.03 0.68
N ASN A 220 -13.82 -2.19 0.38
CA ASN A 220 -15.05 -2.62 -0.28
C ASN A 220 -14.79 -3.15 -1.70
N GLU A 221 -13.89 -2.52 -2.47
CA GLU A 221 -13.53 -2.98 -3.83
C GLU A 221 -12.99 -4.42 -3.86
N VAL A 222 -12.33 -4.87 -2.78
CA VAL A 222 -11.77 -6.23 -2.66
C VAL A 222 -12.56 -7.13 -1.72
N GLY A 223 -13.81 -6.78 -1.41
CA GLY A 223 -14.72 -7.60 -0.60
C GLY A 223 -14.39 -7.70 0.89
N LEU A 224 -13.59 -6.78 1.44
CA LEU A 224 -13.29 -6.66 2.88
C LEU A 224 -14.36 -5.84 3.61
N VAL A 225 -15.62 -6.29 3.54
CA VAL A 225 -16.79 -5.54 4.04
C VAL A 225 -16.76 -5.35 5.56
N GLU A 226 -16.37 -6.37 6.33
CA GLU A 226 -16.29 -6.25 7.80
C GLU A 226 -15.17 -5.30 8.25
N PRO A 227 -13.92 -5.44 7.77
CA PRO A 227 -12.86 -4.46 8.04
C PRO A 227 -13.27 -3.02 7.69
N ALA A 228 -13.88 -2.81 6.52
CA ALA A 228 -14.36 -1.52 6.05
C ALA A 228 -15.39 -0.88 7.01
N ARG A 229 -16.39 -1.69 7.42
CA ARG A 229 -17.41 -1.26 8.39
C ARG A 229 -16.80 -0.86 9.72
N TYR A 230 -15.85 -1.65 10.23
CA TYR A 230 -15.22 -1.38 11.52
C TYR A 230 -14.40 -0.08 11.48
N ASP A 231 -13.60 0.11 10.43
CA ASP A 231 -12.80 1.32 10.24
C ASP A 231 -13.68 2.57 10.23
N ARG A 232 -14.80 2.54 9.49
CA ARG A 232 -15.80 3.61 9.46
C ARG A 232 -16.38 3.92 10.84
N GLN A 233 -16.70 2.90 11.64
CA GLN A 233 -17.23 3.08 13.00
C GLN A 233 -16.20 3.71 13.93
N SER A 234 -14.93 3.30 13.81
CA SER A 234 -13.83 3.85 14.60
C SER A 234 -13.59 5.34 14.30
N ALA A 235 -13.76 5.75 13.04
CA ALA A 235 -13.68 7.14 12.59
C ALA A 235 -14.79 8.03 13.19
N VAL A 236 -16.01 7.50 13.32
CA VAL A 236 -17.13 8.23 13.96
C VAL A 236 -16.89 8.37 15.46
N ALA A 237 -16.39 7.32 16.11
CA ALA A 237 -16.11 7.33 17.54
C ALA A 237 -14.96 8.28 17.93
N SER A 238 -13.95 8.45 17.06
CA SER A 238 -12.84 9.39 17.30
C SER A 238 -13.25 10.85 17.14
N ARG A 239 -14.27 11.14 16.32
CA ARG A 239 -14.84 12.49 16.13
C ARG A 239 -15.76 12.96 17.26
N ALA A 240 -16.34 12.03 18.01
CA ALA A 240 -17.27 12.32 19.09
C ALA A 240 -16.58 12.62 20.43
N ARG A 241 -15.25 12.57 20.48
CA ARG A 241 -14.42 12.91 21.65
C ARG A 241 -13.72 14.23 21.41
#